data_AF-A0A0N1G985-F1
#
_entry.id   AF-A0A0N1G985-F1
#
_cell.length_a   1.000
_cell.length_b   1.000
_cell.length_c   1.000
_cell.angle_alpha   90.00
_cell.angle_beta   90.00
_cell.angle_gamma   90.00
#
_symmetry.space_group_name_H-M   'P 1'
#
loop_
_entity.id
_entity.type
_entity.pdbx_description
1 polymer ?
#
loop_
_entity_poly.entity_id
_entity_poly.type
_entity_poly.pdbx_seq_one_letter_code
_entity_poly.pdbx_strand_id
1 'polypeptide(L)'
;MSPVEQSSGKTQRRRLNRGGDRQANAALYRAVLSRLRWDRRTQDYLQRRLTEGKTRREIIRCLKRYIAREIYRLLTPVDAAANNPAPAEAAA
;
A
#
# COMPACT_ATOMS: atom_id res chain seq x y z
N MET A 1 -4.52 6.61 1.57
CA MET A 1 -3.90 7.27 0.39
C MET A 1 -4.63 6.89 -0.90
N SER A 2 -5.74 7.56 -1.19
CA SER A 2 -6.45 7.43 -2.47
C SER A 2 -6.00 8.54 -3.42
N PRO A 3 -5.79 8.34 -4.73
CA PRO A 3 -5.37 9.41 -5.62
C PRO A 3 -6.55 10.22 -6.16
N VAL A 4 -6.52 11.55 -6.02
CA VAL A 4 -7.54 12.42 -6.64
C VAL A 4 -7.29 12.54 -8.15
N GLU A 5 -8.32 12.21 -8.92
CA GLU A 5 -8.41 12.48 -10.37
C GLU A 5 -8.20 13.99 -10.59
N GLN A 6 -7.24 14.38 -11.42
CA GLN A 6 -7.21 15.74 -11.98
C GLN A 6 -6.74 15.66 -13.43
N SER A 7 -7.68 15.42 -14.33
CA SER A 7 -7.48 15.52 -15.78
C SER A 7 -8.08 16.83 -16.28
N SER A 8 -7.26 17.70 -16.87
CA SER A 8 -7.72 18.72 -17.81
C SER A 8 -7.07 18.37 -19.17
N GLY A 9 -7.87 17.83 -20.10
CA GLY A 9 -7.41 17.39 -21.42
C GLY A 9 -6.81 15.98 -21.52
N LYS A 10 -6.00 15.73 -22.56
CA LYS A 10 -5.42 14.41 -22.95
C LYS A 10 -4.40 13.80 -21.97
N THR A 11 -4.06 14.49 -20.89
CA THR A 11 -3.02 14.04 -19.94
C THR A 11 -3.66 13.57 -18.63
N GLN A 12 -3.69 12.26 -18.38
CA GLN A 12 -4.04 11.72 -17.05
C GLN A 12 -2.88 11.95 -16.08
N ARG A 13 -2.93 13.04 -15.32
CA ARG A 13 -2.06 13.22 -14.14
C ARG A 13 -2.88 13.06 -12.87
N ARG A 14 -2.29 12.41 -11.89
CA ARG A 14 -2.93 12.13 -10.61
C ARG A 14 -2.31 13.00 -9.53
N ARG A 15 -3.09 13.89 -8.92
CA ARG A 15 -2.57 14.82 -7.91
C ARG A 15 -2.28 14.09 -6.60
N LEU A 16 -1.27 14.57 -5.88
CA LEU A 16 -0.95 14.11 -4.54
C LEU A 16 -2.00 14.63 -3.55
N ASN A 17 -2.64 13.72 -2.81
CA ASN A 17 -3.51 14.11 -1.70
C ASN A 17 -2.68 14.72 -0.57
N ARG A 18 -3.04 15.94 -0.15
CA ARG A 18 -2.38 16.66 0.94
C ARG A 18 -3.06 16.44 2.31
N GLY A 19 -4.24 15.83 2.35
CA GLY A 19 -4.97 15.50 3.58
C GLY A 19 -4.60 14.13 4.18
N GLY A 20 -5.05 13.89 5.41
CA GLY A 20 -4.85 12.64 6.17
C GLY A 20 -3.68 12.67 7.15
N ASP A 21 -3.42 11.54 7.81
CA ASP A 21 -2.37 11.39 8.83
C ASP A 21 -0.95 11.56 8.21
N ARG A 22 -0.26 12.63 8.61
CA ARG A 22 1.09 12.95 8.13
C ARG A 22 2.17 12.05 8.74
N GLN A 23 2.00 11.61 9.98
CA GLN A 23 2.98 10.78 10.68
C GLN A 23 3.01 9.37 10.09
N ALA A 24 1.84 8.74 9.95
CA ALA A 24 1.73 7.43 9.30
C ALA A 24 2.28 7.46 7.86
N ASN A 25 1.96 8.52 7.11
CA ASN A 25 2.46 8.70 5.75
C ASN A 25 3.98 8.90 5.69
N ALA A 26 4.60 9.51 6.71
CA ALA A 26 6.05 9.65 6.83
C ALA A 26 6.71 8.31 7.20
N ALA A 27 6.12 7.55 8.14
CA ALA A 27 6.59 6.21 8.52
C ALA A 27 6.64 5.26 7.31
N LEU A 28 5.55 5.22 6.52
CA LEU A 28 5.50 4.43 5.28
C LEU A 28 6.57 4.85 4.27
N TYR A 29 6.89 6.15 4.18
CA TYR A 29 7.94 6.63 3.29
C TYR A 29 9.33 6.14 3.74
N ARG A 30 9.62 6.22 5.05
CA ARG A 30 10.87 5.70 5.63
C ARG A 30 11.01 4.19 5.44
N ALA A 31 9.91 3.45 5.59
CA ALA A 31 9.87 2.02 5.31
C ALA A 31 10.23 1.70 3.84
N VAL A 32 9.68 2.46 2.88
CA VAL A 32 10.05 2.32 1.45
C VAL A 32 11.54 2.59 1.22
N LEU A 33 12.11 3.64 1.81
CA LEU A 33 13.54 3.94 1.66
C LEU A 33 14.41 2.82 2.24
N SER A 34 14.01 2.27 3.38
CA SER A 34 14.72 1.15 4.00
C SER A 34 14.67 -0.11 3.13
N ARG A 35 13.50 -0.44 2.57
CA ARG A 35 13.35 -1.56 1.62
C ARG A 35 14.14 -1.34 0.33
N LEU A 36 14.17 -0.12 -0.21
CA LEU A 36 15.00 0.17 -1.39
C LEU A 36 16.51 -0.02 -1.13
N ARG A 37 16.96 0.19 0.11
CA ARG A 37 18.37 0.00 0.49
C ARG A 37 18.74 -1.47 0.64
N TRP A 38 17.87 -2.28 1.24
CA TRP A 38 18.23 -3.64 1.69
C TRP A 38 17.47 -4.77 1.00
N ASP A 39 16.25 -4.53 0.52
CA ASP A 39 15.41 -5.56 -0.09
C ASP A 39 15.57 -5.59 -1.61
N ARG A 40 16.16 -6.69 -2.09
CA ARG A 40 16.41 -6.91 -3.51
C ARG A 40 15.12 -6.91 -4.34
N ARG A 41 14.03 -7.48 -3.81
CA ARG A 41 12.73 -7.51 -4.51
C ARG A 41 12.20 -6.11 -4.79
N THR A 42 12.36 -5.21 -3.82
CA THR A 42 11.93 -3.81 -3.96
C THR A 42 12.85 -3.04 -4.93
N GLN A 43 14.14 -3.35 -4.97
CA GLN A 43 15.08 -2.81 -5.97
C GLN A 43 14.74 -3.25 -7.39
N ASP A 44 14.46 -4.53 -7.60
CA ASP A 44 14.09 -5.07 -8.91
C ASP A 44 12.77 -4.46 -9.40
N TYR A 45 11.81 -4.28 -8.49
CA TYR A 45 10.57 -3.55 -8.80
C TYR A 45 10.84 -2.10 -9.19
N LEU A 46 11.77 -1.41 -8.53
CA LEU A 46 12.16 -0.06 -8.92
C LEU A 46 12.73 -0.05 -10.35
N GLN A 47 13.68 -0.93 -10.64
CA GLN A 47 14.32 -0.99 -11.95
C GLN A 47 13.31 -1.28 -13.06
N ARG A 48 12.49 -2.32 -12.90
CA ARG A 48 11.43 -2.66 -13.86
C ARG A 48 10.48 -1.49 -14.13
N ARG A 49 10.14 -0.71 -13.10
CA ARG A 49 9.20 0.42 -13.28
C ARG A 49 9.86 1.66 -13.85
N LEU A 50 11.17 1.82 -13.68
CA LEU A 50 11.96 2.84 -14.37
C LEU A 50 12.02 2.52 -15.87
N THR A 51 12.21 1.25 -16.26
CA THR A 51 12.20 0.86 -17.69
C THR A 51 10.84 1.02 -18.35
N GLU A 52 9.74 0.90 -17.58
CA GLU A 52 8.37 1.24 -18.02
C GLU A 52 8.11 2.76 -18.13
N GLY A 53 9.12 3.61 -17.93
CA GLY A 53 9.01 5.06 -18.07
C GLY A 53 8.39 5.79 -16.87
N LYS A 54 8.22 5.12 -15.72
CA LYS A 54 7.68 5.78 -14.53
C LYS A 54 8.74 6.59 -13.81
N THR A 55 8.34 7.75 -13.32
CA THR A 55 9.23 8.56 -12.48
C THR A 55 9.44 7.88 -11.13
N ARG A 56 10.62 8.07 -10.53
CA ARG A 56 10.93 7.56 -9.19
C ARG A 56 9.87 7.95 -8.14
N ARG A 57 9.28 9.15 -8.26
CA ARG A 57 8.20 9.64 -7.40
C ARG A 57 6.91 8.81 -7.55
N GLU A 58 6.56 8.40 -8.76
CA GLU A 58 5.41 7.52 -9.00
C GLU A 58 5.65 6.12 -8.46
N ILE A 59 6.86 5.60 -8.63
CA ILE A 59 7.23 4.27 -8.14
C ILE A 59 7.17 4.23 -6.61
N ILE A 60 7.72 5.24 -5.93
CA ILE A 60 7.62 5.38 -4.47
C ILE A 60 6.15 5.42 -4.03
N ARG A 61 5.27 6.14 -4.74
CA ARG A 61 3.83 6.17 -4.43
C ARG A 61 3.20 4.77 -4.56
N CYS A 62 3.55 4.00 -5.58
CA CYS A 62 3.11 2.61 -5.72
C CYS A 62 3.61 1.74 -4.56
N LEU A 63 4.89 1.82 -4.22
CA LEU A 63 5.50 1.04 -3.14
C LEU A 63 4.86 1.36 -1.78
N LYS A 64 4.65 2.64 -1.47
CA LYS A 64 3.93 3.04 -0.23
C LYS A 64 2.56 2.38 -0.12
N ARG A 65 1.83 2.24 -1.23
CA ARG A 65 0.52 1.57 -1.25
C ARG A 65 0.64 0.08 -0.99
N TYR A 66 1.63 -0.60 -1.58
CA TYR A 66 1.83 -2.03 -1.33
C TYR A 66 2.19 -2.30 0.13
N ILE A 67 3.13 -1.52 0.69
CA ILE A 67 3.51 -1.64 2.10
C ILE A 67 2.31 -1.37 3.01
N ALA A 68 1.51 -0.33 2.74
CA ALA A 68 0.32 -0.05 3.53
C ALA A 68 -0.70 -1.21 3.50
N ARG A 69 -0.89 -1.84 2.34
CA ARG A 69 -1.79 -3.02 2.21
C ARG A 69 -1.23 -4.23 2.95
N GLU A 70 0.08 -4.44 2.89
CA GLU A 70 0.77 -5.52 3.60
C GLU A 70 0.64 -5.34 5.11
N ILE A 71 0.96 -4.14 5.63
CA ILE A 71 0.82 -3.80 7.04
C ILE A 71 -0.64 -3.95 7.50
N TYR A 72 -1.61 -3.47 6.71
CA TYR A 72 -3.03 -3.64 7.05
C TYR A 72 -3.40 -5.12 7.21
N ARG A 73 -2.97 -5.99 6.27
CA ARG A 73 -3.21 -7.44 6.37
C ARG A 73 -2.52 -8.10 7.57
N LEU A 74 -1.41 -7.54 8.05
CA LEU A 74 -0.71 -8.03 9.23
C LEU A 74 -1.36 -7.54 10.54
N LEU A 75 -1.89 -6.32 10.55
CA LEU A 75 -2.52 -5.69 11.71
C LEU A 75 -3.98 -6.11 11.89
N THR A 76 -4.66 -6.48 10.81
CA THR A 76 -6.01 -7.03 10.84
C THR A 76 -5.89 -8.56 10.80
N PRO A 77 -5.75 -9.25 11.94
CA PRO A 77 -6.02 -10.68 11.97
C PRO A 77 -7.43 -10.85 11.42
N VAL A 78 -7.60 -11.80 10.50
CA VAL A 78 -8.91 -12.07 9.94
C VAL A 78 -9.86 -12.34 11.10
N ASP A 79 -10.92 -11.56 11.23
CA ASP A 79 -12.13 -11.86 12.01
C ASP A 79 -12.84 -13.13 11.49
N ALA A 80 -12.09 -14.15 11.06
CA ALA A 80 -12.59 -15.44 10.60
C ALA A 80 -12.90 -16.39 11.77
N ALA A 81 -12.35 -16.13 12.96
CA ALA A 81 -12.73 -16.89 14.16
C ALA A 81 -14.02 -16.37 14.82
N ALA A 82 -14.51 -15.17 14.45
CA ALA A 82 -15.66 -14.53 15.12
C ALA A 82 -17.03 -14.86 14.48
N ASN A 83 -17.10 -15.70 13.44
CA ASN A 83 -18.32 -15.97 12.67
C ASN A 83 -18.77 -17.44 12.61
N ASN A 84 -18.29 -18.31 13.51
CA ASN A 84 -18.87 -19.64 13.67
C ASN A 84 -19.71 -19.65 14.97
N PRO A 85 -21.05 -19.61 14.93
CA PRO A 85 -21.81 -20.04 16.09
C PRO A 85 -21.50 -21.54 16.27
N ALA A 86 -21.01 -21.91 17.45
CA ALA A 86 -20.77 -23.30 17.82
C ALA A 86 -22.03 -24.14 17.50
N PRO A 87 -21.89 -25.39 17.01
CA PRO A 87 -23.06 -26.25 16.87
C PRO A 87 -23.60 -26.47 18.29
N ALA A 88 -24.88 -26.15 18.46
CA ALA A 88 -25.63 -26.45 19.67
C ALA A 88 -25.37 -27.90 20.08
N GLU A 89 -24.98 -28.10 21.33
CA GLU A 89 -24.83 -29.40 21.96
C GLU A 89 -26.09 -30.23 21.69
N ALA A 90 -25.89 -31.30 20.91
CA ALA A 90 -26.92 -32.28 20.66
C ALA A 90 -27.27 -32.95 21.99
N ALA A 91 -28.57 -32.95 22.27
CA ALA A 91 -29.24 -33.56 23.39
C ALA A 91 -28.70 -34.96 23.74
N ALA A 92 -28.42 -35.14 25.04
CA ALA A 92 -28.35 -36.43 25.70
C ALA A 92 -29.65 -36.66 26.48
#